data_AF-A0A0M9DWI6-F1
#
_entry.id   AF-A0A0M9DWI6-F1
#
_cell.length_a   1.000
_cell.length_b   1.000
_cell.length_c   1.000
_cell.angle_alpha   90.00
_cell.angle_beta   90.00
_cell.angle_gamma   90.00
#
_symmetry.space_group_name_H-M   'P 1'
#
loop_
_entity.id
_entity.type
_entity.pdbx_description
1 polymer ?
#
loop_
_entity_poly.entity_id
_entity_poly.type
_entity_poly.pdbx_seq_one_letter_code
_entity_poly.pdbx_strand_id
1 'polypeptide(L)'
;MSKRNHALETVVPEAVYTDRQELIDYFYDAALKATSRRTMSTVLLGQRRMGKTEIFKRVVNRLFLNQDADDQNAVIPVFYQFPEEHVNRDNFSKIYIENFLKWFVAFRMKDQNLLRNLQNITELMNYAKKNLSMTNGLYMTIDLMKAILDKGSILPAQKAIMLPREVAYADDITIVMFLDEFQNTRLPHIDF
;
A
#
# COMPACT_ATOMS: atom_id res chain seq x y z
N MET A 1 5.04 -25.28 14.93
CA MET A 1 5.43 -24.18 14.02
C MET A 1 4.38 -23.09 14.10
N SER A 2 4.70 -21.95 14.71
CA SER A 2 3.79 -20.81 14.76
C SER A 2 3.51 -20.36 13.33
N LYS A 3 2.22 -20.26 12.92
CA LYS A 3 1.86 -19.58 11.66
C LYS A 3 2.45 -18.18 11.78
N ARG A 4 3.52 -17.90 11.02
CA ARG A 4 4.06 -16.55 10.97
C ARG A 4 2.93 -15.65 10.47
N ASN A 5 2.51 -14.75 11.35
CA ASN A 5 1.54 -13.72 11.04
C ASN A 5 2.23 -12.79 10.04
N HIS A 6 1.91 -12.94 8.76
CA HIS A 6 2.37 -12.09 7.66
C HIS A 6 1.25 -11.15 7.21
N ALA A 7 1.62 -9.91 6.86
CA ALA A 7 0.71 -8.93 6.26
C ALA A 7 0.18 -9.43 4.90
N LEU A 8 1.06 -10.05 4.10
CA LEU A 8 0.74 -10.68 2.82
C LEU A 8 1.13 -12.15 2.82
N GLU A 9 0.27 -13.01 2.29
CA GLU A 9 0.56 -14.43 2.14
C GLU A 9 1.56 -14.68 1.00
N THR A 10 2.68 -15.31 1.35
CA THR A 10 3.74 -15.79 0.45
C THR A 10 3.41 -17.20 -0.04
N VAL A 11 3.54 -17.46 -1.34
CA VAL A 11 3.19 -18.77 -1.92
C VAL A 11 4.36 -19.75 -1.85
N VAL A 12 5.58 -19.22 -1.85
CA VAL A 12 6.81 -20.03 -1.82
C VAL A 12 7.40 -20.01 -0.40
N PRO A 13 7.78 -21.15 0.19
CA PRO A 13 8.49 -21.17 1.47
C PRO A 13 9.82 -20.42 1.42
N GLU A 14 10.24 -19.83 2.54
CA GLU A 14 11.51 -19.09 2.64
C GLU A 14 12.72 -19.96 2.28
N ALA A 15 12.75 -21.20 2.76
CA ALA A 15 13.85 -22.15 2.55
C ALA A 15 14.12 -22.50 1.07
N VAL A 16 13.17 -22.25 0.16
CA VAL A 16 13.28 -22.58 -1.27
C VAL A 16 13.53 -21.31 -2.11
N TYR A 17 13.36 -20.13 -1.54
CA TYR A 17 13.39 -18.85 -2.27
C TYR A 17 14.71 -18.10 -2.03
N THR A 18 15.84 -18.77 -2.27
CA THR A 18 17.17 -18.29 -1.91
C THR A 18 17.87 -17.51 -3.05
N ASP A 19 17.46 -17.70 -4.30
CA ASP A 19 18.07 -17.10 -5.50
C ASP A 19 17.67 -15.64 -5.73
N ARG A 20 16.76 -15.09 -4.93
CA ARG A 20 16.20 -13.73 -5.08
C ARG A 20 16.53 -12.80 -3.92
N GLN A 21 17.39 -13.24 -3.00
CA GLN A 21 17.71 -12.50 -1.79
C GLN A 21 18.30 -11.11 -2.10
N GLU A 22 19.19 -11.01 -3.09
CA GLU A 22 19.78 -9.73 -3.52
C GLU A 22 18.72 -8.71 -3.97
N LEU A 23 17.69 -9.16 -4.71
CA LEU A 23 16.59 -8.28 -5.13
C LEU A 23 15.73 -7.85 -3.94
N ILE A 24 15.43 -8.77 -3.03
CA ILE A 24 14.67 -8.47 -1.81
C ILE A 24 15.42 -7.43 -0.97
N ASP A 25 16.71 -7.64 -0.73
CA ASP A 25 17.56 -6.73 0.04
C ASP A 25 17.68 -5.36 -0.65
N TYR A 26 17.87 -5.35 -1.97
CA TYR A 26 17.89 -4.12 -2.75
C TYR A 26 16.61 -3.29 -2.58
N PHE A 27 15.43 -3.90 -2.75
CA PHE A 27 14.15 -3.18 -2.61
C PHE A 27 13.86 -2.77 -1.16
N TYR A 28 14.26 -3.61 -0.19
CA TYR A 28 14.15 -3.27 1.23
C TYR A 28 15.00 -2.05 1.58
N ASP A 29 16.28 -2.06 1.19
CA ASP A 29 17.20 -0.95 1.43
C ASP A 29 16.77 0.32 0.68
N ALA A 30 16.27 0.17 -0.55
CA ALA A 30 15.72 1.30 -1.31
C ALA A 30 14.53 1.93 -0.59
N ALA A 31 13.63 1.11 -0.04
CA ALA A 31 12.49 1.58 0.76
C ALA A 31 12.95 2.30 2.03
N LEU A 32 13.89 1.73 2.79
CA LEU A 32 14.44 2.39 3.98
C LEU A 32 15.14 3.71 3.66
N LYS A 33 15.87 3.79 2.54
CA LYS A 33 16.52 5.02 2.08
C LYS A 33 15.52 6.10 1.64
N ALA A 34 14.26 5.75 1.39
CA ALA A 34 13.24 6.71 1.00
C ALA A 34 12.96 7.76 2.10
N THR A 35 13.25 7.42 3.36
CA THR A 35 13.23 8.34 4.51
C THR A 35 14.09 9.57 4.29
N SER A 36 15.27 9.39 3.69
CA SER A 36 16.19 10.48 3.36
C SER A 36 15.78 11.28 2.11
N ARG A 37 14.63 10.95 1.48
CA ARG A 37 14.14 11.51 0.20
C ARG A 37 15.13 11.36 -0.97
N ARG A 38 16.05 10.39 -0.87
CA ARG A 38 17.11 10.13 -1.88
C ARG A 38 16.76 9.01 -2.86
N THR A 39 15.65 8.31 -2.67
CA THR A 39 15.27 7.17 -3.52
C THR A 39 14.34 7.60 -4.65
N MET A 40 14.64 7.15 -5.88
CA MET A 40 13.74 7.31 -7.03
C MET A 40 12.74 6.15 -7.14
N SER A 41 11.61 6.39 -7.79
CA SER A 41 10.66 5.34 -8.20
C SER A 41 11.41 4.26 -8.99
N THR A 42 11.31 3.03 -8.52
CA THR A 42 12.00 1.88 -9.13
C THR A 42 10.99 0.90 -9.69
N VAL A 43 11.31 0.31 -10.85
CA VAL A 43 10.43 -0.65 -11.53
C VAL A 43 11.11 -2.01 -11.65
N LEU A 44 10.38 -3.08 -11.34
CA LEU A 44 10.80 -4.46 -11.56
C LEU A 44 10.06 -5.03 -12.78
N LEU A 45 10.77 -5.20 -13.89
CA LEU A 45 10.21 -5.74 -15.14
C LEU A 45 10.62 -7.20 -15.35
N GLY A 46 9.74 -7.97 -15.98
CA GLY A 46 9.98 -9.37 -16.31
C GLY A 46 8.71 -10.05 -16.78
N GLN A 47 8.82 -11.27 -17.29
CA GLN A 47 7.67 -12.06 -17.76
C GLN A 47 6.69 -12.44 -16.63
N ARG A 48 5.46 -12.83 -16.99
CA ARG A 48 4.48 -13.36 -16.02
C ARG A 48 5.07 -14.59 -15.33
N ARG A 49 4.75 -14.79 -14.04
CA ARG A 49 5.22 -15.92 -13.21
C ARG A 49 6.73 -15.97 -12.93
N MET A 50 7.44 -14.85 -13.11
CA MET A 50 8.86 -14.71 -12.71
C MET A 50 9.07 -14.43 -11.20
N GLY A 51 8.00 -14.49 -10.38
CA GLY A 51 8.10 -14.27 -8.93
C GLY A 51 8.19 -12.81 -8.48
N LYS A 52 7.96 -11.83 -9.37
CA LYS A 52 8.01 -10.39 -9.02
C LYS A 52 7.10 -10.02 -7.85
N THR A 53 5.84 -10.47 -7.90
CA THR A 53 4.86 -10.32 -6.81
C THR A 53 5.35 -10.92 -5.50
N GLU A 54 6.02 -12.08 -5.56
CA GLU A 54 6.56 -12.75 -4.37
C GLU A 54 7.71 -11.95 -3.74
N ILE A 55 8.57 -11.33 -4.55
CA ILE A 55 9.61 -10.40 -4.07
C ILE A 55 8.96 -9.22 -3.34
N PHE A 56 7.99 -8.55 -3.96
CA PHE A 56 7.30 -7.41 -3.32
C PHE A 56 6.60 -7.80 -2.03
N LYS A 57 5.88 -8.93 -2.00
CA LYS A 57 5.25 -9.44 -0.78
C LYS A 57 6.24 -9.64 0.36
N ARG A 58 7.42 -10.20 0.07
CA ARG A 58 8.48 -10.44 1.06
C ARG A 58 9.09 -9.14 1.58
N VAL A 59 9.35 -8.19 0.69
CA VAL A 59 9.84 -6.85 1.07
C VAL A 59 8.82 -6.14 1.96
N VAL A 60 7.55 -6.13 1.55
CA VAL A 60 6.45 -5.52 2.32
C VAL A 60 6.29 -6.18 3.68
N ASN A 61 6.31 -7.52 3.75
CA ASN A 61 6.24 -8.23 5.03
C ASN A 61 7.41 -7.88 5.94
N ARG A 62 8.63 -7.78 5.41
CA ARG A 62 9.83 -7.40 6.17
C ARG A 62 9.72 -5.98 6.69
N LEU A 63 9.28 -5.02 5.86
CA LEU A 63 9.01 -3.65 6.28
C LEU A 63 7.93 -3.59 7.35
N PHE A 64 6.82 -4.30 7.16
CA PHE A 64 5.68 -4.25 8.08
C PHE A 64 6.01 -4.83 9.46
N LEU A 65 6.76 -5.93 9.51
CA LEU A 65 6.99 -6.69 10.75
C LEU A 65 8.22 -6.23 11.54
N ASN A 66 9.25 -5.69 10.87
CA ASN A 66 10.55 -5.44 11.50
C ASN A 66 10.80 -3.96 11.82
N GLN A 67 9.78 -3.11 11.72
CA GLN A 67 9.87 -1.70 12.05
C GLN A 67 9.00 -1.35 13.27
N ASP A 68 9.43 -0.35 14.02
CA ASP A 68 8.56 0.27 15.01
C ASP A 68 7.69 1.33 14.34
N ALA A 69 6.36 1.20 14.42
CA ALA A 69 5.42 2.09 13.75
C ALA A 69 5.44 3.52 14.30
N ASP A 70 5.96 3.71 15.51
CA ASP A 70 6.09 5.01 16.18
C ASP A 70 7.47 5.68 15.93
N ASP A 71 8.41 4.97 15.29
CA ASP A 71 9.69 5.56 14.88
C ASP A 71 9.48 6.58 13.74
N GLN A 72 10.09 7.76 13.87
CA GLN A 72 10.06 8.80 12.85
C GLN A 72 10.71 8.35 11.53
N ASN A 73 11.63 7.38 11.59
CA ASN A 73 12.29 6.81 10.42
C ASN A 73 11.56 5.56 9.88
N ALA A 74 10.40 5.21 10.45
CA ALA A 74 9.62 4.10 9.95
C ALA A 74 9.09 4.39 8.54
N VAL A 75 9.17 3.38 7.69
CA VAL A 75 8.59 3.38 6.36
C VAL A 75 7.28 2.62 6.42
N ILE A 76 6.17 3.28 6.11
CA ILE A 76 4.85 2.65 5.97
C ILE A 76 4.79 1.97 4.60
N PRO A 77 4.81 0.63 4.51
CA PRO A 77 4.65 -0.04 3.23
C PRO A 77 3.16 -0.15 2.88
N VAL A 78 2.81 0.22 1.65
CA VAL A 78 1.45 0.05 1.13
C VAL A 78 1.52 -0.81 -0.12
N PHE A 79 0.93 -2.00 -0.08
CA PHE A 79 0.83 -2.88 -1.25
C PHE A 79 -0.51 -2.68 -1.95
N TYR A 80 -0.47 -2.33 -3.23
CA TYR A 80 -1.65 -2.19 -4.07
C TYR A 80 -1.48 -3.02 -5.34
N GLN A 81 -2.36 -4.00 -5.51
CA GLN A 81 -2.43 -4.81 -6.71
C GLN A 81 -3.56 -4.28 -7.59
N PHE A 82 -3.26 -3.94 -8.84
CA PHE A 82 -4.29 -3.51 -9.78
C PHE A 82 -5.22 -4.68 -10.13
N PRO A 83 -6.55 -4.51 -10.02
CA PRO A 83 -7.51 -5.57 -10.33
C PRO A 83 -7.42 -5.96 -11.80
N GLU A 84 -7.69 -7.24 -12.11
CA GLU A 84 -7.75 -7.71 -13.51
C GLU A 84 -8.97 -7.12 -14.24
N GLU A 85 -10.05 -6.83 -13.51
CA GLU A 85 -11.26 -6.23 -14.07
C GLU A 85 -11.11 -4.73 -14.33
N HIS A 86 -11.84 -4.23 -15.33
CA HIS A 86 -11.89 -2.80 -15.60
C HIS A 86 -12.65 -2.06 -14.51
N VAL A 87 -11.93 -1.16 -13.84
CA VAL A 87 -12.48 -0.27 -12.84
C VAL A 87 -12.57 1.14 -13.42
N ASN A 88 -13.76 1.73 -13.37
CA ASN A 88 -13.93 3.14 -13.75
C ASN A 88 -13.18 4.07 -12.78
N ARG A 89 -12.99 5.34 -13.15
CA ARG A 89 -12.19 6.29 -12.36
C ARG A 89 -12.73 6.49 -10.94
N ASP A 90 -14.04 6.50 -10.76
CA ASP A 90 -14.66 6.73 -9.45
C ASP A 90 -14.47 5.52 -8.51
N ASN A 91 -14.71 4.32 -9.03
CA ASN A 91 -14.50 3.09 -8.28
C ASN A 91 -13.01 2.87 -7.99
N PHE A 92 -12.13 3.22 -8.93
CA PHE A 92 -10.68 3.16 -8.72
C PHE A 92 -10.29 4.05 -7.54
N SER A 93 -10.82 5.28 -7.48
CA SER A 93 -10.54 6.21 -6.39
C SER A 93 -10.93 5.63 -5.03
N LYS A 94 -12.11 4.99 -4.95
CA LYS A 94 -12.60 4.35 -3.72
C LYS A 94 -11.69 3.20 -3.30
N ILE A 95 -11.42 2.27 -4.21
CA ILE A 95 -10.62 1.07 -3.93
C ILE A 95 -9.19 1.45 -3.56
N TYR A 96 -8.60 2.43 -4.25
CA TYR A 96 -7.24 2.88 -3.99
C TYR A 96 -7.11 3.54 -2.61
N ILE A 97 -8.01 4.46 -2.27
CA ILE A 97 -7.99 5.15 -0.96
C ILE A 97 -8.34 4.19 0.16
N GLU A 98 -9.30 3.30 -0.03
CA GLU A 98 -9.61 2.25 0.94
C GLU A 98 -8.37 1.39 1.22
N ASN A 99 -7.70 0.89 0.18
CA ASN A 99 -6.48 0.11 0.34
C ASN A 99 -5.40 0.91 1.09
N PHE A 100 -5.18 2.16 0.69
CA PHE A 100 -4.22 3.05 1.34
C PHE A 100 -4.53 3.21 2.84
N LEU A 101 -5.77 3.58 3.19
CA LEU A 101 -6.19 3.75 4.58
C LEU A 101 -6.03 2.45 5.38
N LYS A 102 -6.38 1.31 4.77
CA LYS A 102 -6.29 -0.01 5.41
C LYS A 102 -4.84 -0.35 5.77
N TRP A 103 -3.90 -0.15 4.85
CA TRP A 103 -2.48 -0.34 5.10
C TRP A 103 -1.92 0.65 6.12
N PHE A 104 -2.30 1.92 6.01
CA PHE A 104 -1.88 2.96 6.96
C PHE A 104 -2.30 2.60 8.39
N VAL A 105 -3.58 2.28 8.60
CA VAL A 105 -4.10 1.93 9.93
C VAL A 105 -3.50 0.61 10.42
N ALA A 106 -3.41 -0.40 9.56
CA ALA A 106 -2.79 -1.69 9.92
C ALA A 106 -1.35 -1.53 10.41
N PHE A 107 -0.55 -0.73 9.71
CA PHE A 107 0.84 -0.50 10.09
C PHE A 107 0.93 0.28 11.41
N ARG A 108 0.20 1.40 11.54
CA ARG A 108 0.22 2.24 12.75
C ARG A 108 -0.28 1.49 14.00
N MET A 109 -1.22 0.57 13.83
CA MET A 109 -1.73 -0.28 14.91
C MET A 109 -0.90 -1.55 15.14
N LYS A 110 0.08 -1.84 14.27
CA LYS A 110 0.78 -3.14 14.19
C LYS A 110 -0.19 -4.33 14.14
N ASP A 111 -1.35 -4.15 13.50
CA ASP A 111 -2.39 -5.17 13.39
C ASP A 111 -2.66 -5.55 11.94
N GLN A 112 -2.01 -6.62 11.51
CA GLN A 112 -2.19 -7.21 10.18
C GLN A 112 -3.59 -7.81 9.95
N ASN A 113 -4.36 -8.09 11.00
CA ASN A 113 -5.70 -8.65 10.82
C ASN A 113 -6.63 -7.63 10.18
N LEU A 114 -6.35 -6.33 10.34
CA LEU A 114 -7.07 -5.26 9.67
C LEU A 114 -6.98 -5.38 8.14
N LEU A 115 -5.88 -5.93 7.61
CA LEU A 115 -5.72 -6.18 6.16
C LEU A 115 -6.69 -7.26 5.64
N ARG A 116 -7.11 -8.20 6.49
CA ARG A 116 -7.97 -9.34 6.13
C ARG A 116 -9.44 -9.15 6.49
N ASN A 117 -9.71 -8.55 7.66
CA ASN A 117 -11.01 -8.66 8.33
C ASN A 117 -11.96 -7.48 8.04
N LEU A 118 -11.44 -6.26 7.84
CA LEU A 118 -12.28 -5.09 7.59
C LEU A 118 -12.59 -4.96 6.10
N GLN A 119 -13.87 -5.12 5.76
CA GLN A 119 -14.39 -5.01 4.38
C GLN A 119 -15.29 -3.77 4.19
N ASN A 120 -15.56 -3.03 5.26
CA ASN A 120 -16.42 -1.85 5.21
C ASN A 120 -15.59 -0.59 5.50
N ILE A 121 -15.54 0.31 4.51
CA ILE A 121 -14.78 1.56 4.62
C ILE A 121 -15.26 2.47 5.77
N THR A 122 -16.57 2.54 6.02
CA THR A 122 -17.12 3.37 7.09
C THR A 122 -16.69 2.84 8.46
N GLU A 123 -16.70 1.52 8.63
CA GLU A 123 -16.19 0.88 9.85
C GLU A 123 -14.68 1.12 10.00
N LEU A 124 -13.90 1.01 8.93
CA LEU A 124 -12.46 1.29 8.94
C LEU A 124 -12.18 2.74 9.35
N MET A 125 -12.91 3.72 8.79
CA MET A 125 -12.77 5.12 9.16
C MET A 125 -13.10 5.36 10.64
N ASN A 126 -14.19 4.76 11.14
CA ASN A 126 -14.59 4.90 12.55
C ASN A 126 -13.60 4.22 13.49
N TYR A 127 -13.10 3.04 13.12
CA TYR A 127 -12.06 2.33 13.84
C TYR A 127 -10.78 3.15 13.93
N ALA A 128 -10.32 3.73 12.81
CA ALA A 128 -9.15 4.59 12.78
C ALA A 128 -9.30 5.80 13.71
N LYS A 129 -10.43 6.51 13.63
CA LYS A 129 -10.72 7.66 14.51
C LYS A 129 -10.71 7.32 16.00
N LYS A 130 -11.15 6.11 16.35
CA LYS A 130 -11.28 5.68 17.73
C LYS A 130 -9.94 5.25 18.33
N ASN A 131 -9.08 4.62 17.52
CA ASN A 131 -7.88 3.94 18.01
C ASN A 131 -6.56 4.66 17.68
N LEU A 132 -6.57 5.62 16.74
CA LEU A 132 -5.39 6.43 16.39
C LEU A 132 -5.61 7.89 16.79
N SER A 133 -4.51 8.57 17.11
CA SER A 133 -4.51 10.03 17.18
C SER A 133 -4.84 10.62 15.81
N MET A 134 -5.69 11.64 15.79
CA MET A 134 -6.08 12.32 14.55
C MET A 134 -4.92 13.20 14.06
N THR A 135 -4.11 12.67 13.15
CA THR A 135 -3.08 13.43 12.42
C THR A 135 -3.69 14.19 11.24
N ASN A 136 -2.93 15.12 10.66
CA ASN A 136 -3.38 15.86 9.48
C ASN A 136 -3.59 14.89 8.30
N GLY A 137 -2.65 13.97 8.07
CA GLY A 137 -2.74 12.97 7.03
C GLY A 137 -3.93 12.01 7.20
N LEU A 138 -4.22 11.56 8.42
CA LEU A 138 -5.39 10.73 8.70
C LEU A 138 -6.69 11.50 8.44
N TYR A 139 -6.75 12.76 8.88
CA TYR A 139 -7.88 13.64 8.61
C TYR A 139 -8.11 13.81 7.10
N MET A 140 -7.07 14.16 6.34
CA MET A 140 -7.13 14.35 4.88
C MET A 140 -7.63 13.09 4.16
N THR A 141 -7.15 11.92 4.59
CA THR A 141 -7.57 10.62 4.02
C THR A 141 -9.05 10.36 4.25
N ILE A 142 -9.52 10.55 5.49
CA ILE A 142 -10.93 10.33 5.86
C ILE A 142 -11.84 11.35 5.16
N ASP A 143 -11.43 12.61 5.10
CA ASP A 143 -12.18 13.69 4.46
C ASP A 143 -12.34 13.43 2.95
N LEU A 144 -11.24 13.09 2.27
CA LEU A 144 -11.28 12.74 0.85
C LEU A 144 -12.16 11.52 0.59
N MET A 145 -12.07 10.49 1.43
CA MET A 145 -12.90 9.29 1.28
C MET A 145 -14.39 9.62 1.42
N LYS A 146 -14.77 10.45 2.40
CA LYS A 146 -16.15 10.94 2.55
C LYS A 146 -16.60 11.73 1.33
N ALA A 147 -15.79 12.69 0.86
CA ALA A 147 -16.11 13.49 -0.31
C ALA A 147 -16.32 12.63 -1.57
N ILE A 148 -15.61 11.52 -1.71
CA ILE A 148 -15.80 10.57 -2.81
C ILE A 148 -17.07 9.73 -2.64
N LEU A 149 -17.36 9.27 -1.43
CA LEU A 149 -18.59 8.53 -1.12
C LEU A 149 -19.84 9.38 -1.37
N ASP A 150 -19.78 10.66 -0.99
CA ASP A 150 -20.87 11.64 -1.14
C ASP A 150 -20.94 12.24 -2.57
N LYS A 151 -20.07 11.79 -3.49
CA LYS A 151 -19.94 12.32 -4.86
C LYS A 151 -19.65 13.84 -4.94
N GLY A 152 -19.09 14.41 -3.87
CA GLY A 152 -18.72 15.83 -3.77
C GLY A 152 -17.30 16.14 -4.26
N SER A 153 -16.46 15.12 -4.50
CA SER A 153 -15.07 15.34 -4.91
C SER A 153 -14.92 15.61 -6.41
N ILE A 154 -14.37 16.78 -6.76
CA ILE A 154 -13.88 17.09 -8.10
C ILE A 154 -12.60 16.30 -8.38
N LEU A 155 -12.54 15.60 -9.52
CA LEU A 155 -11.40 14.79 -9.99
C LEU A 155 -10.90 13.75 -8.96
N PRO A 156 -11.77 12.82 -8.52
CA PRO A 156 -11.46 11.91 -7.42
C PRO A 156 -10.24 11.02 -7.68
N ALA A 157 -10.03 10.56 -8.92
CA ALA A 157 -8.91 9.69 -9.26
C ALA A 157 -7.55 10.39 -9.14
N GLN A 158 -7.49 11.66 -9.53
CA GLN A 158 -6.26 12.45 -9.40
C GLN A 158 -5.91 12.68 -7.93
N LYS A 159 -6.91 13.04 -7.11
CA LYS A 159 -6.73 13.22 -5.66
C LYS A 159 -6.32 11.91 -4.99
N ALA A 160 -6.93 10.80 -5.36
CA ALA A 160 -6.58 9.48 -4.83
C ALA A 160 -5.11 9.12 -5.06
N ILE A 161 -4.58 9.34 -6.28
CA ILE A 161 -3.18 9.05 -6.62
C ILE A 161 -2.21 9.97 -5.87
N MET A 162 -2.60 11.22 -5.60
CA MET A 162 -1.77 12.19 -4.87
C MET A 162 -1.79 11.98 -3.36
N LEU A 163 -2.85 11.38 -2.82
CA LEU A 163 -3.08 11.26 -1.38
C LEU A 163 -1.90 10.69 -0.59
N PRO A 164 -1.23 9.58 -0.99
CA PRO A 164 -0.10 9.05 -0.21
C PRO A 164 1.04 10.07 -0.05
N ARG A 165 1.29 10.88 -1.09
CA ARG A 165 2.31 11.94 -1.06
C ARG A 165 1.89 13.10 -0.15
N GLU A 166 0.63 13.52 -0.23
CA GLU A 166 0.09 14.60 0.58
C GLU A 166 0.10 14.22 2.08
N VAL A 167 -0.29 12.99 2.40
CA VAL A 167 -0.23 12.43 3.76
C VAL A 167 1.21 12.35 4.27
N ALA A 168 2.13 11.82 3.45
CA ALA A 168 3.55 11.75 3.80
C ALA A 168 4.12 13.13 4.14
N TYR A 169 3.76 14.15 3.35
CA TYR A 169 4.19 15.53 3.59
C TYR A 169 3.55 16.15 4.83
N ALA A 170 2.23 15.96 5.03
CA ALA A 170 1.48 16.59 6.10
C ALA A 170 1.88 16.09 7.51
N ASP A 171 2.25 14.82 7.61
CA ASP A 171 2.61 14.18 8.88
C ASP A 171 4.15 14.01 9.05
N ASP A 172 4.95 14.45 8.07
CA ASP A 172 6.40 14.24 7.97
C ASP A 172 6.81 12.77 8.19
N ILE A 173 6.15 11.88 7.45
CA ILE A 173 6.35 10.42 7.50
C ILE A 173 6.78 9.88 6.15
N THR A 174 7.33 8.67 6.13
CA THR A 174 7.73 7.99 4.90
C THR A 174 6.71 6.93 4.53
N ILE A 175 6.16 7.02 3.32
CA ILE A 175 5.25 6.03 2.74
C ILE A 175 5.88 5.50 1.45
N VAL A 176 5.93 4.18 1.30
CA VAL A 176 6.38 3.53 0.06
C VAL A 176 5.24 2.70 -0.53
N MET A 177 4.81 3.09 -1.74
CA MET A 177 3.79 2.39 -2.50
C MET A 177 4.43 1.27 -3.32
N PHE A 178 4.02 0.04 -3.07
CA PHE A 178 4.32 -1.14 -3.89
C PHE A 178 3.15 -1.39 -4.82
N LEU A 179 3.33 -1.05 -6.10
CA LEU A 179 2.32 -1.19 -7.14
C LEU A 179 2.58 -2.46 -7.94
N ASP A 180 1.65 -3.42 -7.90
CA ASP A 180 1.76 -4.69 -8.62
C ASP A 180 0.67 -4.86 -9.68
N GLU A 181 0.95 -5.66 -10.70
CA GLU A 181 0.03 -5.91 -11.83
C GLU A 181 -0.42 -4.63 -12.57
N PHE A 182 0.41 -3.58 -12.60
CA PHE A 182 0.09 -2.30 -13.24
C PHE A 182 -0.27 -2.43 -14.73
N GLN A 183 0.14 -3.50 -15.41
CA GLN A 183 -0.29 -3.80 -16.79
C GLN A 183 -1.82 -3.91 -16.94
N ASN A 184 -2.54 -4.23 -15.87
CA ASN A 184 -4.00 -4.30 -15.86
C ASN A 184 -4.67 -2.94 -16.05
N THR A 185 -3.90 -1.84 -16.01
CA THR A 185 -4.43 -0.51 -16.37
C THR A 185 -4.64 -0.34 -17.89
N ARG A 186 -4.22 -1.31 -18.73
CA ARG A 186 -4.47 -1.25 -20.18
C ARG A 186 -5.95 -1.49 -20.47
N LEU A 187 -6.55 -0.54 -21.20
CA LEU A 187 -7.81 -0.75 -21.93
C LEU A 187 -7.59 -1.89 -22.95
N PRO A 188 -8.55 -2.82 -23.14
CA PRO A 188 -8.53 -3.72 -24.28
C PRO A 188 -8.82 -2.85 -25.50
N HIS A 189 -7.92 -2.90 -26.48
CA HIS A 189 -8.17 -2.63 -27.90
C HIS A 189 -8.90 -1.31 -28.25
N ILE A 190 -8.12 -0.33 -28.72
CA ILE A 190 -8.61 0.51 -29.82
C ILE A 190 -8.56 -0.42 -31.05
N ASP A 191 -9.72 -0.87 -31.51
CA ASP A 191 -9.85 -1.46 -32.83
C ASP A 191 -9.64 -0.34 -33.87
N PHE A 192 -8.64 -0.50 -34.75
CA PHE A 192 -8.53 0.26 -35.99
C PHE A 192 -9.46 -0.33 -37.04
#